data_AF-A0A452Z2P9-F1
#
_entry.id   AF-A0A452Z2P9-F1
#
_cell.length_a   1.000
_cell.length_b   1.000
_cell.length_c   1.000
_cell.angle_alpha   90.00
_cell.angle_beta   90.00
_cell.angle_gamma   90.00
#
_symmetry.space_group_name_H-M   'P 1'
#
loop_
_entity.id
_entity.type
_entity.pdbx_description
1 polymer ?
#
loop_
_entity_poly.entity_id
_entity_poly.type
_entity_poly.pdbx_seq_one_letter_code
_entity_poly.pdbx_strand_id
1 'polypeptide(L)'
;MKGLEDPTRSRYKLFLSCSLILTSVIPPELPMELSIAVNTSLIALVRRGIFCTEPFRIPFAGKVDICCFDKTGTLTSDDMEFQGVVTLESDAELISDANKLPLRIQEVLSSCHALVFVDNKLVGDPLEKAAIKGIDWIYTSDEKAMSRRPGGQPVQIVHRYHFASHLKRMSVIVRIQEKFYAFIKV
;
A
#
# COMPACT_ATOMS: atom_id res chain seq x y z
N MET A 1 -62.97 18.04 -4.54
CA MET A 1 -64.37 17.84 -4.11
C MET A 1 -65.40 18.36 -5.12
N LYS A 2 -65.21 19.52 -5.76
CA LYS A 2 -66.14 20.11 -6.76
C LYS A 2 -66.61 19.17 -7.90
N GLY A 3 -65.83 18.15 -8.27
CA GLY A 3 -66.20 17.21 -9.34
C GLY A 3 -67.24 16.15 -8.96
N LEU A 4 -67.46 15.90 -7.66
CA LEU A 4 -68.54 15.01 -7.16
C LEU A 4 -69.87 15.74 -6.96
N GLU A 5 -69.85 17.07 -6.96
CA GLU A 5 -71.02 17.93 -6.75
C GLU A 5 -71.86 18.09 -8.03
N ASP A 6 -71.33 17.72 -9.20
CA ASP A 6 -72.03 17.77 -10.48
C ASP A 6 -72.73 16.43 -10.80
N PRO A 7 -74.07 16.34 -10.68
CA PRO A 7 -74.83 15.10 -10.90
C PRO A 7 -74.87 14.64 -12.36
N THR A 8 -74.46 15.49 -13.32
CA THR A 8 -74.43 15.15 -14.75
C THR A 8 -73.16 14.42 -15.16
N ARG A 9 -72.12 14.42 -14.31
CA ARG A 9 -70.84 13.76 -14.55
C ARG A 9 -70.82 12.34 -14.01
N SER A 10 -70.53 11.39 -14.91
CA SER A 10 -70.32 9.99 -14.53
C SER A 10 -69.11 9.85 -13.60
N ARG A 11 -69.34 9.31 -12.40
CA ARG A 11 -68.28 9.01 -11.41
C ARG A 11 -67.20 8.09 -11.97
N TYR A 12 -67.56 7.19 -12.89
CA TYR A 12 -66.62 6.32 -13.60
C TYR A 12 -65.65 7.13 -14.48
N LYS A 13 -66.15 8.14 -15.22
CA LYS A 13 -65.30 9.04 -16.00
C LYS A 13 -64.39 9.87 -15.11
N LEU A 14 -64.90 10.37 -13.97
CA LEU A 14 -64.09 11.12 -13.01
C LEU A 14 -62.95 10.25 -12.43
N PHE A 15 -63.25 9.00 -12.07
CA PHE A 15 -62.27 8.03 -11.59
C PHE A 15 -61.18 7.74 -12.64
N LEU A 16 -61.57 7.49 -13.89
CA LEU A 16 -60.63 7.28 -15.00
C LEU A 16 -59.76 8.51 -15.24
N SER A 17 -60.32 9.72 -15.22
CA SER A 17 -59.55 10.95 -15.38
C SER A 17 -58.53 11.15 -14.26
N CYS A 18 -58.89 10.89 -13.00
CA CYS A 18 -57.95 10.95 -11.88
C CYS A 18 -56.85 9.89 -12.00
N SER A 19 -57.20 8.66 -12.39
CA SER A 19 -56.22 7.59 -12.63
C SER A 19 -55.25 7.96 -13.75
N LEU A 20 -55.75 8.53 -14.86
CA LEU A 20 -54.93 8.97 -15.99
C LEU A 20 -53.93 10.03 -15.58
N ILE A 21 -54.34 11.02 -14.78
CA ILE A 21 -53.44 12.07 -14.26
C ILE A 21 -52.32 11.44 -13.42
N LEU A 22 -52.66 10.53 -12.51
CA LEU A 22 -51.66 9.87 -11.66
C LEU A 22 -50.68 9.04 -12.49
N THR A 23 -51.17 8.29 -13.48
CA THR A 23 -50.32 7.47 -14.36
C THR A 23 -49.51 8.30 -15.35
N SER A 24 -49.98 9.49 -15.76
CA SER A 24 -49.27 10.33 -16.72
C SER A 24 -48.16 11.19 -16.10
N VAL A 25 -48.19 11.38 -14.77
CA VAL A 25 -47.20 12.22 -14.07
C VAL A 25 -45.85 11.51 -13.95
N ILE A 26 -45.83 10.18 -13.92
CA ILE A 26 -44.59 9.40 -13.85
C ILE A 26 -44.27 8.89 -15.26
N PRO A 27 -43.25 9.43 -15.94
CA PRO A 27 -42.86 8.93 -17.24
C PRO A 27 -42.37 7.48 -17.11
N PRO A 28 -42.92 6.53 -17.89
CA PRO A 28 -42.51 5.13 -17.83
C PRO A 28 -41.05 4.90 -18.27
N GLU A 29 -40.43 5.85 -18.95
CA GLU A 29 -39.04 5.78 -19.45
C GLU A 29 -38.00 6.10 -18.37
N LEU A 30 -38.38 6.75 -17.27
CA LEU A 30 -37.45 7.26 -16.27
C LEU A 30 -36.56 6.18 -15.61
N PRO A 31 -37.05 4.97 -15.28
CA PRO A 31 -36.20 3.88 -14.79
C PRO A 31 -35.19 3.37 -15.85
N MET A 32 -35.58 3.41 -17.13
CA MET A 32 -34.73 2.98 -18.23
C MET A 32 -33.57 3.95 -18.45
N GLU A 33 -33.84 5.26 -18.43
CA GLU A 33 -32.80 6.29 -18.56
C GLU A 33 -31.75 6.19 -17.47
N LEU A 34 -32.20 6.03 -16.21
CA LEU A 34 -31.30 5.88 -15.06
C LEU A 34 -30.42 4.62 -15.20
N SER A 35 -31.00 3.53 -15.71
CA SER A 35 -30.27 2.27 -15.94
C SER A 35 -29.20 2.42 -17.03
N ILE A 36 -29.52 3.09 -18.14
CA ILE A 36 -28.57 3.35 -19.24
C ILE A 36 -27.42 4.25 -18.77
N ALA A 37 -27.74 5.30 -18.01
CA ALA A 37 -26.73 6.20 -17.45
C ALA A 37 -25.74 5.45 -16.54
N VAL A 38 -26.26 4.70 -15.57
CA VAL A 38 -25.44 3.92 -14.63
C VAL A 38 -24.59 2.86 -15.35
N ASN A 39 -25.16 2.14 -16.31
CA ASN A 39 -24.42 1.12 -17.06
C ASN A 39 -23.31 1.72 -17.93
N THR A 40 -23.58 2.87 -18.56
CA THR A 40 -22.56 3.60 -19.34
C THR A 40 -21.41 4.05 -18.45
N SER A 41 -21.71 4.58 -17.25
CA SER A 41 -20.69 4.92 -16.25
C SER A 41 -19.89 3.71 -15.79
N LEU A 42 -20.54 2.56 -15.57
CA LEU A 42 -19.86 1.32 -15.16
C LEU A 42 -18.86 0.86 -16.22
N ILE A 43 -19.24 0.82 -17.50
CA ILE A 43 -18.33 0.47 -18.60
C ILE A 43 -17.14 1.42 -18.66
N ALA A 44 -17.38 2.72 -18.48
CA ALA A 44 -16.31 3.73 -18.47
C ALA A 44 -15.36 3.60 -17.27
N LEU A 45 -15.85 3.16 -16.10
CA LEU A 45 -15.05 2.89 -14.90
C LEU A 45 -14.22 1.61 -15.05
N VAL A 46 -14.81 0.54 -15.56
CA VAL A 46 -14.12 -0.74 -15.80
C VAL A 46 -12.97 -0.58 -16.79
N ARG A 47 -13.15 0.25 -17.84
CA ARG A 47 -12.05 0.61 -18.77
C ARG A 47 -10.87 1.31 -18.10
N ARG A 48 -11.06 1.87 -16.90
CA ARG A 48 -10.01 2.49 -16.07
C ARG A 48 -9.54 1.58 -14.93
N GLY A 49 -9.94 0.31 -14.91
CA GLY A 49 -9.62 -0.63 -13.84
C GLY A 49 -10.38 -0.39 -12.53
N ILE A 50 -11.44 0.41 -12.54
CA ILE A 50 -12.29 0.67 -11.37
C ILE A 50 -13.52 -0.23 -11.46
N PHE A 51 -13.61 -1.20 -10.56
CA PHE A 51 -14.70 -2.18 -10.52
C PHE A 51 -15.70 -1.80 -9.42
N CYS A 52 -16.96 -1.63 -9.81
CA CYS A 52 -18.03 -1.23 -8.90
C CYS A 52 -18.96 -2.42 -8.62
N THR A 53 -19.17 -2.74 -7.34
CA THR A 53 -20.08 -3.81 -6.90
C THR A 53 -21.52 -3.32 -6.72
N GLU A 54 -21.71 -2.02 -6.49
CA GLU A 54 -23.02 -1.37 -6.27
C GLU A 54 -23.21 -0.19 -7.26
N PRO A 55 -23.67 -0.43 -8.49
CA PRO A 55 -23.68 0.58 -9.57
C PRO A 55 -24.51 1.83 -9.24
N PHE A 56 -25.59 1.67 -8.47
CA PHE A 56 -26.44 2.79 -8.06
C PHE A 56 -25.74 3.77 -7.09
N ARG A 57 -24.56 3.44 -6.57
CA ARG A 57 -23.74 4.37 -5.78
C ARG A 57 -22.95 5.38 -6.62
N ILE A 58 -22.73 5.10 -7.90
CA ILE A 58 -21.91 5.94 -8.79
C ILE A 58 -22.38 7.42 -8.81
N PRO A 59 -23.69 7.74 -8.92
CA PRO A 59 -24.15 9.12 -8.94
C PRO A 59 -23.89 9.89 -7.65
N PHE A 60 -23.74 9.20 -6.51
CA PHE A 60 -23.46 9.85 -5.23
C PHE A 60 -22.03 10.38 -5.15
N ALA A 61 -21.09 9.84 -5.94
CA ALA A 61 -19.72 10.33 -6.00
C ALA A 61 -19.63 11.80 -6.42
N GLY A 62 -20.60 12.30 -7.20
CA GLY A 62 -20.69 13.71 -7.60
C GLY A 62 -21.22 14.64 -6.51
N LYS A 63 -21.64 14.12 -5.36
CA LYS A 63 -22.20 14.86 -4.22
C LYS A 63 -21.28 14.85 -2.98
N VAL A 64 -20.03 14.40 -3.14
CA VAL A 64 -19.09 14.28 -2.03
C VAL A 64 -18.46 15.64 -1.73
N ASP A 65 -18.57 16.09 -0.48
CA ASP A 65 -17.95 17.35 0.00
C ASP A 65 -16.61 17.13 0.72
N ILE A 66 -16.38 15.92 1.27
CA ILE A 66 -15.20 15.57 2.08
C ILE A 66 -14.63 14.24 1.59
N CYS A 67 -13.32 14.21 1.33
CA CYS A 67 -12.57 13.00 0.97
C CYS A 67 -11.61 12.61 2.10
N CYS A 68 -11.85 11.47 2.73
CA CYS A 68 -10.93 10.90 3.72
C CYS A 68 -9.97 9.94 3.02
N PHE A 69 -8.68 10.08 3.30
CA PHE A 69 -7.65 9.17 2.79
C PHE A 69 -7.06 8.37 3.96
N ASP A 70 -6.98 7.05 3.78
CA ASP A 70 -6.12 6.24 4.64
C ASP A 70 -4.65 6.41 4.23
N LYS A 71 -3.72 6.21 5.16
CA LYS A 71 -2.28 6.41 4.90
C LYS A 71 -1.65 5.15 4.31
N THR A 72 -1.60 4.08 5.11
CA THR A 72 -0.89 2.84 4.78
C THR A 72 -1.70 2.02 3.77
N GLY A 73 -1.07 1.54 2.69
CA GLY A 73 -1.74 0.84 1.60
C GLY A 73 -2.59 1.72 0.67
N THR A 74 -2.64 3.04 0.89
CA THR A 74 -3.40 4.00 0.05
C THR A 74 -2.52 5.17 -0.40
N LEU A 75 -2.05 6.01 0.52
CA LEU A 75 -1.14 7.13 0.20
C LEU A 75 0.33 6.67 0.15
N THR A 76 0.69 5.69 0.97
CA THR A 76 2.02 5.08 1.00
C THR A 76 1.93 3.61 0.62
N SER A 77 2.99 3.10 0.00
CA SER A 77 3.17 1.65 -0.13
C SER A 77 3.32 1.01 1.26
N ASP A 78 3.00 -0.28 1.34
CA ASP A 78 3.30 -1.12 2.51
C ASP A 78 4.76 -1.60 2.51
N ASP A 79 5.47 -1.40 1.39
CA ASP A 79 6.87 -1.73 1.24
C ASP A 79 7.76 -0.70 1.95
N MET A 80 8.75 -1.19 2.70
CA MET A 80 9.80 -0.37 3.29
C MET A 80 10.90 -0.11 2.27
N GLU A 81 11.27 1.16 2.10
CA GLU A 81 12.37 1.58 1.23
C GLU A 81 13.53 2.18 2.04
N PHE A 82 14.75 1.77 1.70
CA PHE A 82 15.95 2.33 2.29
C PHE A 82 16.34 3.63 1.59
N GLN A 83 16.31 4.74 2.33
CA GLN A 83 16.60 6.07 1.79
C GLN A 83 18.09 6.45 1.86
N GLY A 84 18.83 5.93 2.84
CA GLY A 84 20.25 6.22 3.01
C GLY A 84 20.73 6.12 4.45
N VAL A 85 21.98 6.53 4.68
CA VAL A 85 22.59 6.62 6.02
C VAL A 85 23.03 8.04 6.30
N VAL A 86 22.83 8.49 7.54
CA VAL A 86 23.42 9.72 8.05
C VAL A 86 24.61 9.34 8.94
N THR A 87 25.78 9.91 8.67
CA THR A 87 26.98 9.68 9.50
C THR A 87 27.17 10.85 10.46
N LEU A 88 28.00 10.66 11.49
CA LEU A 88 28.34 11.71 12.44
C LEU A 88 29.34 12.74 11.87
N GLU A 89 30.00 12.38 10.76
CA GLU A 89 31.08 13.17 10.15
C GLU A 89 30.56 14.15 9.08
N SER A 90 29.42 13.84 8.45
CA SER A 90 28.71 14.76 7.56
C SER A 90 27.65 15.52 8.37
N ASP A 91 27.46 16.82 8.09
CA ASP A 91 26.47 17.71 8.73
C ASP A 91 25.01 17.27 8.48
N ALA A 92 24.64 16.10 9.00
CA ALA A 92 23.37 15.42 8.79
C ALA A 92 22.99 15.14 7.32
N GLU A 93 23.92 15.23 6.36
CA GLU A 93 23.63 14.91 4.96
C GLU A 93 23.33 13.41 4.79
N LEU A 94 22.18 13.13 4.16
CA LEU A 94 21.75 11.77 3.85
C LEU A 94 22.60 11.20 2.69
N ILE A 95 23.37 10.16 2.98
CA ILE A 95 24.10 9.40 1.97
C ILE A 95 23.17 8.32 1.41
N SER A 96 22.47 8.65 0.33
CA SER A 96 21.60 7.70 -0.39
C SER A 96 22.35 6.78 -1.34
N ASP A 97 23.48 7.25 -1.89
CA ASP A 97 24.29 6.46 -2.80
C ASP A 97 25.11 5.44 -2.00
N ALA A 98 24.79 4.16 -2.17
CA ALA A 98 25.48 3.09 -1.49
C ALA A 98 26.96 2.98 -1.87
N ASN A 99 27.45 3.63 -2.94
CA ASN A 99 28.89 3.72 -3.24
C ASN A 99 29.65 4.68 -2.32
N LYS A 100 28.97 5.69 -1.82
CA LYS A 100 29.54 6.69 -0.90
C LYS A 100 29.49 6.24 0.55
N LEU A 101 28.76 5.16 0.84
CA LEU A 101 28.68 4.60 2.19
C LEU A 101 30.02 4.01 2.62
N PRO A 102 30.55 4.40 3.79
CA PRO A 102 31.74 3.77 4.36
C PRO A 102 31.56 2.25 4.46
N LEU A 103 32.60 1.50 4.08
CA LEU A 103 32.57 0.03 4.06
C LEU A 103 32.08 -0.55 5.39
N ARG A 104 32.52 0.03 6.50
CA ARG A 104 32.16 -0.41 7.85
C ARG A 104 30.66 -0.35 8.14
N ILE A 105 29.97 0.66 7.62
CA ILE A 105 28.51 0.78 7.76
C ILE A 105 27.82 -0.30 6.93
N GLN A 106 28.31 -0.55 5.71
CA GLN A 106 27.78 -1.62 4.87
C GLN A 106 27.95 -3.00 5.53
N GLU A 107 29.11 -3.27 6.12
CA GLU A 107 29.40 -4.51 6.87
C GLU A 107 28.47 -4.69 8.08
N VAL A 108 28.16 -3.61 8.81
CA VAL A 108 27.23 -3.65 9.95
C VAL A 108 25.81 -3.95 9.46
N LEU A 109 25.32 -3.23 8.45
CA LEU A 109 23.97 -3.39 7.91
C LEU A 109 23.78 -4.77 7.26
N SER A 110 24.83 -5.33 6.64
CA SER A 110 24.77 -6.62 5.96
C SER A 110 24.86 -7.83 6.90
N SER A 111 25.23 -7.65 8.16
CA SER A 111 25.46 -8.77 9.09
C SER A 111 24.71 -8.68 10.43
N CYS A 112 24.43 -7.47 10.91
CA CYS A 112 23.71 -7.21 12.16
C CYS A 112 22.20 -7.15 11.92
N HIS A 113 21.63 -8.27 11.47
CA HIS A 113 20.20 -8.44 11.18
C HIS A 113 19.72 -9.82 11.64
N ALA A 114 18.40 -9.97 11.80
CA ALA A 114 17.74 -11.21 12.20
C ALA A 114 17.16 -12.00 11.01
N LEU A 115 17.42 -11.55 9.77
CA LEU A 115 16.98 -12.24 8.56
C LEU A 115 17.53 -13.67 8.45
N VAL A 116 16.71 -14.54 7.87
CA VAL A 116 16.97 -15.97 7.65
C VAL A 116 16.73 -16.29 6.18
N PHE A 117 17.55 -17.17 5.59
CA PHE A 117 17.40 -17.60 4.21
C PHE A 117 16.78 -19.00 4.14
N VAL A 118 15.49 -19.09 3.77
CA VAL A 118 14.72 -20.34 3.71
C VAL A 118 14.08 -20.48 2.33
N ASP A 119 14.10 -21.68 1.74
CA ASP A 119 13.50 -21.98 0.42
C ASP A 119 13.91 -21.00 -0.70
N ASN A 120 15.21 -20.65 -0.76
CA ASN A 120 15.76 -19.66 -1.68
C ASN A 120 15.15 -18.25 -1.55
N LYS A 121 14.57 -17.92 -0.39
CA LYS A 121 13.97 -16.63 -0.09
C LYS A 121 14.51 -16.04 1.21
N LEU A 122 14.72 -14.73 1.19
CA LEU A 122 15.09 -13.97 2.37
C LEU A 122 13.84 -13.65 3.18
N VAL A 123 13.75 -14.16 4.41
CA VAL A 123 12.61 -14.01 5.32
C VAL A 123 13.04 -13.25 6.56
N GLY A 124 12.14 -12.40 7.08
CA GLY A 124 12.34 -11.62 8.30
C GLY A 124 11.70 -10.23 8.19
N ASP A 125 12.21 -9.28 8.97
CA ASP A 125 11.68 -7.92 9.06
C ASP A 125 11.79 -7.16 7.71
N PRO A 126 10.70 -6.56 7.20
CA PRO A 126 10.73 -5.69 6.02
C PRO A 126 11.78 -4.58 6.08
N LEU A 127 12.01 -3.98 7.26
CA LEU A 127 13.00 -2.92 7.45
C LEU A 127 14.42 -3.42 7.21
N GLU A 128 14.77 -4.59 7.74
CA GLU A 128 16.09 -5.20 7.54
C GLU A 128 16.29 -5.66 6.10
N LYS A 129 15.25 -6.20 5.46
CA LYS A 129 15.26 -6.55 4.03
C LYS A 129 15.53 -5.32 3.16
N ALA A 130 14.85 -4.21 3.46
CA ALA A 130 15.06 -2.95 2.77
C ALA A 130 16.49 -2.44 2.91
N ALA A 131 17.07 -2.53 4.12
CA ALA A 131 18.44 -2.10 4.39
C ALA A 131 19.48 -2.90 3.57
N ILE A 132 19.41 -4.24 3.57
CA ILE A 132 20.34 -5.07 2.79
C ILE A 132 20.21 -4.79 1.29
N LYS A 133 18.97 -4.65 0.80
CA LYS A 133 18.71 -4.31 -0.61
C LYS A 133 19.27 -2.93 -0.94
N GLY A 134 19.12 -1.94 -0.06
CA GLY A 134 19.55 -0.57 -0.26
C GLY A 134 21.06 -0.37 -0.31
N ILE A 135 21.85 -1.23 0.35
CA ILE A 135 23.32 -1.19 0.28
C ILE A 135 23.90 -2.00 -0.89
N ASP A 136 23.08 -2.67 -1.71
CA ASP A 136 23.48 -3.62 -2.75
C ASP A 136 24.25 -4.85 -2.23
N TRP A 137 23.80 -5.44 -1.12
CA TRP A 137 24.34 -6.70 -0.61
C TRP A 137 23.37 -7.87 -0.82
N ILE A 138 23.89 -9.09 -0.80
CA ILE A 138 23.11 -10.32 -0.83
C ILE A 138 23.47 -11.16 0.37
N TYR A 139 22.43 -11.72 0.99
CA TYR A 139 22.52 -12.75 2.00
C TYR A 139 21.91 -14.03 1.44
N THR A 140 22.75 -15.00 1.09
CA THR A 140 22.35 -16.25 0.40
C THR A 140 22.48 -17.50 1.27
N SER A 141 23.15 -17.39 2.41
CA SER A 141 23.34 -18.49 3.36
C SER A 141 23.36 -17.91 4.75
N ASP A 142 22.87 -18.65 5.75
CA ASP A 142 22.63 -18.09 7.07
C ASP A 142 23.90 -17.52 7.76
N GLU A 143 25.07 -17.79 7.19
CA GLU A 143 26.38 -17.46 7.74
C GLU A 143 27.17 -16.44 6.92
N LYS A 144 26.74 -16.05 5.70
CA LYS A 144 27.56 -15.18 4.83
C LYS A 144 26.76 -14.14 4.08
N ALA A 145 27.18 -12.88 4.23
CA ALA A 145 26.73 -11.76 3.42
C ALA A 145 27.83 -11.33 2.45
N MET A 146 27.46 -11.01 1.22
CA MET A 146 28.38 -10.61 0.15
C MET A 146 27.88 -9.36 -0.54
N SER A 147 28.78 -8.46 -0.90
CA SER A 147 28.43 -7.33 -1.77
C SER A 147 28.10 -7.83 -3.18
N ARG A 148 27.09 -7.26 -3.83
CA ARG A 148 26.87 -7.48 -5.28
C ARG A 148 27.99 -6.88 -6.12
N ARG A 149 28.80 -6.00 -5.54
CA ARG A 149 29.83 -5.24 -6.24
C ARG A 149 31.15 -6.01 -6.27
N PRO A 150 31.88 -5.95 -7.39
CA PRO A 150 33.20 -6.56 -7.49
C PRO A 150 34.17 -5.90 -6.50
N GLY A 151 34.92 -6.72 -5.75
CA GLY A 151 35.93 -6.27 -4.79
C GLY A 151 35.45 -6.16 -3.33
N GLY A 152 34.16 -6.34 -3.06
CA GLY A 152 33.64 -6.41 -1.69
C GLY A 152 34.07 -7.70 -0.99
N GLN A 153 34.60 -7.59 0.23
CA GLN A 153 34.98 -8.75 1.04
C GLN A 153 33.73 -9.37 1.67
N PRO A 154 33.60 -10.71 1.66
CA PRO A 154 32.47 -11.36 2.30
C PRO A 154 32.54 -11.18 3.81
N VAL A 155 31.38 -10.95 4.43
CA VAL A 155 31.24 -10.89 5.88
C VAL A 155 30.69 -12.23 6.34
N GLN A 156 31.52 -13.00 7.05
CA GLN A 156 31.08 -14.25 7.65
C GLN A 156 30.53 -13.99 9.05
N ILE A 157 29.30 -14.40 9.31
CA ILE A 157 28.65 -14.33 10.60
C ILE A 157 29.04 -15.55 11.41
N VAL A 158 29.69 -15.33 12.55
CA VAL A 158 30.17 -16.38 13.45
C VAL A 158 29.14 -16.66 14.53
N HIS A 159 28.57 -15.61 15.12
CA HIS A 159 27.54 -15.75 16.15
C HIS A 159 26.62 -14.53 16.21
N ARG A 160 25.33 -14.76 16.45
CA ARG A 160 24.30 -13.72 16.58
C ARG A 160 23.70 -13.71 17.98
N TYR A 161 23.78 -12.55 18.63
CA TYR A 161 22.95 -12.23 19.77
C TYR A 161 21.72 -11.50 19.27
N HIS A 162 20.59 -12.20 19.29
CA HIS A 162 19.31 -11.69 18.85
C HIS A 162 18.88 -10.46 19.65
N PHE A 163 17.96 -9.69 19.10
CA PHE A 163 17.44 -8.48 19.74
C PHE A 163 16.90 -8.78 21.14
N ALA A 164 17.50 -8.13 22.13
CA ALA A 164 17.08 -8.24 23.52
C ALA A 164 16.23 -7.01 23.88
N SER A 165 14.93 -7.18 24.07
CA SER A 165 13.98 -6.08 24.32
C SER A 165 14.34 -5.22 25.55
N HIS A 166 14.93 -5.83 26.59
CA HIS A 166 15.36 -5.13 27.80
C HIS A 166 16.62 -4.28 27.59
N LEU A 167 17.47 -4.59 26.60
CA LEU A 167 18.64 -3.81 26.23
C LEU A 167 18.41 -2.90 25.02
N LYS A 168 17.29 -3.12 24.30
CA LYS A 168 16.97 -2.49 23.02
C LYS A 168 18.15 -2.52 22.05
N ARG A 169 18.78 -3.69 21.89
CA ARG A 169 19.90 -3.87 20.97
C ARG A 169 20.07 -5.33 20.56
N MET A 170 20.74 -5.52 19.44
CA MET A 170 21.27 -6.80 18.99
C MET A 170 22.76 -6.67 18.67
N SER A 171 23.49 -7.78 18.67
CA SER A 171 24.90 -7.79 18.30
C SER A 171 25.28 -9.04 17.53
N VAL A 172 26.36 -8.93 16.77
CA VAL A 172 26.87 -10.02 15.94
C VAL A 172 28.39 -10.04 16.01
N ILE A 173 28.96 -11.25 16.07
CA ILE A 173 30.38 -11.49 15.90
C ILE A 173 30.59 -11.95 14.46
N VAL A 174 31.45 -11.24 13.73
CA VAL A 174 31.74 -11.52 12.33
C VAL A 174 33.23 -11.73 12.10
N ARG A 175 33.58 -12.47 11.04
CA ARG A 175 34.93 -12.64 10.53
C ARG A 175 35.04 -11.99 9.16
N ILE A 176 36.00 -11.08 9.01
CA ILE A 176 36.30 -10.34 7.76
C ILE A 176 37.82 -10.34 7.59
N GLN A 177 38.34 -10.87 6.47
CA GLN A 177 39.78 -10.95 6.18
C GLN A 177 40.62 -11.47 7.37
N GLU A 178 40.22 -12.59 7.97
CA GLU A 178 40.85 -13.20 9.16
C GLU A 178 40.86 -12.37 10.44
N LYS A 179 40.13 -11.25 10.49
CA LYS A 179 39.91 -10.46 11.71
C LYS A 179 38.48 -10.66 12.22
N PHE A 180 38.35 -10.73 13.54
CA PHE A 180 37.04 -10.77 14.20
C PHE A 180 36.60 -9.36 14.56
N TYR A 181 35.33 -9.06 14.31
CA TYR A 181 34.68 -7.81 14.69
C TYR A 181 33.37 -8.10 15.43
N ALA A 182 33.03 -7.22 16.36
CA ALA A 182 31.73 -7.20 17.00
C ALA A 182 30.95 -5.97 16.50
N PHE A 183 29.80 -6.19 15.88
CA PHE A 183 28.89 -5.14 15.47
C PHE A 183 27.65 -5.12 16.34
N ILE A 184 27.13 -3.92 16.59
CA ILE A 184 25.98 -3.69 17.47
C ILE A 184 25.01 -2.79 16.74
N LYS A 185 23.73 -3.16 16.75
CA LYS A 185 22.60 -2.35 16.27
C LYS A 185 21.64 -2.14 17.44
N VAL A 186 21.31 -0.88 17.70
CA VAL A 186 20.39 -0.44 18.77
C VAL A 186 19.01 -0.25 18.15
#